data_AF-A0A1A8UJ75-F1
#
_entry.id   AF-A0A1A8UJ75-F1
#
_cell.length_a   1.000
_cell.length_b   1.000
_cell.length_c   1.000
_cell.angle_alpha   90.00
_cell.angle_beta   90.00
_cell.angle_gamma   90.00
#
_symmetry.space_group_name_H-M   'P 1'
#
loop_
_entity.id
_entity.type
_entity.pdbx_description
1 polymer ?
#
loop_
_entity_poly.entity_id
_entity_poly.type
_entity_poly.pdbx_seq_one_letter_code
_entity_poly.pdbx_strand_id
1 'polypeptide(L)'
;MHTSVREICLPPESDSSFFLRVDWEGRSLSSGFQLLLTDGQDAWRGEVSEEAINREAEELEMQKEKYILDLQEALTEAENSALYSFTLTPDPLNRSSTVTLMYEKMQRDISFRLGCVHLKAVSEPVEAVRQVLIHSLQRGNTLQQRNHKLTEENQRLRREHQSITAQLKGYSEGKEALEAELYSRFVLVLNEKKAKIRSLQETVTNLQEAKTSDGQRSRDSAKSDQTAGQGGEVEEDEYGGSTDEEPEDVQPTPVPDLPSRESSTPSPLGLRDITDVAPCRKRRFRHLEVLEPAVKKSNPETAESKRMGSNQLQTPQRSTDAAAATSAAEDLFEDL
;
A
#
# COMPACT_ATOMS: atom_id res chain seq x y z
N MET A 1 15.61 25.17 10.97
CA MET A 1 15.07 25.02 12.33
C MET A 1 13.69 24.36 12.33
N HIS A 2 13.57 23.19 12.94
CA HIS A 2 12.34 22.52 13.35
C HIS A 2 12.24 22.60 14.88
N THR A 3 11.01 22.60 15.42
CA THR A 3 10.76 22.68 16.86
C THR A 3 9.70 21.66 17.26
N SER A 4 9.94 20.92 18.34
CA SER A 4 8.92 20.17 19.07
C SER A 4 8.81 20.66 20.50
N VAL A 5 7.67 20.41 21.11
CA VAL A 5 7.39 20.60 22.53
C VAL A 5 6.64 19.36 22.98
N ARG A 6 7.15 18.69 24.01
CA ARG A 6 6.51 17.55 24.68
C ARG A 6 6.43 17.81 26.19
N GLU A 7 5.50 17.13 26.84
CA GLU A 7 5.48 16.98 28.29
C GLU A 7 6.34 15.77 28.67
N ILE A 8 7.01 15.87 29.83
CA ILE A 8 7.71 14.77 30.49
C ILE A 8 7.37 14.77 31.99
N CYS A 9 7.24 13.58 32.56
CA CYS A 9 7.03 13.37 33.99
C CYS A 9 8.32 12.83 34.60
N LEU A 10 8.69 13.33 35.78
CA LEU A 10 9.89 12.88 36.51
C LEU A 10 9.47 12.00 37.70
N PRO A 11 10.03 10.79 37.86
CA PRO A 11 9.86 9.98 39.06
C PRO A 11 10.86 10.38 40.15
N PRO A 12 10.55 10.15 41.44
CA PRO A 12 9.30 9.63 41.98
C PRO A 12 8.35 10.75 42.46
N GLU A 13 7.05 10.53 42.29
CA GLU A 13 5.98 11.22 43.04
C GLU A 13 6.02 12.77 43.10
N SER A 14 6.49 13.43 42.04
CA SER A 14 6.29 14.88 41.87
C SER A 14 5.11 15.18 40.94
N ASP A 15 4.08 15.86 41.46
CA ASP A 15 2.92 16.39 40.69
C ASP A 15 3.30 17.52 39.69
N SER A 16 4.59 17.66 39.37
CA SER A 16 5.15 18.73 38.55
C SER A 16 5.44 18.19 37.15
N SER A 17 4.60 18.56 36.18
CA SER A 17 4.89 18.29 34.78
C SER A 17 5.95 19.27 34.24
N PHE A 18 6.93 18.73 33.53
CA PHE A 18 7.98 19.51 32.88
C PHE A 18 7.75 19.53 31.37
N PHE A 19 7.96 20.69 30.76
CA PHE A 19 7.86 20.85 29.31
C PHE A 19 9.25 20.87 28.69
N LEU A 20 9.52 19.88 27.85
CA LEU A 20 10.74 19.77 27.07
C LEU A 20 10.48 20.28 25.65
N ARG A 21 11.12 21.40 25.31
CA ARG A 21 11.24 21.91 23.95
C ARG A 21 12.55 21.42 23.33
N VAL A 22 12.46 20.97 22.08
CA VAL A 22 13.60 20.51 21.26
C VAL A 22 13.62 21.34 19.99
N ASP A 23 14.75 21.97 19.69
CA ASP A 23 14.99 22.74 18.46
C ASP A 23 16.15 22.12 17.67
N TRP A 24 15.99 21.86 16.37
CA TRP A 24 17.04 21.25 15.54
C TRP A 24 17.05 21.74 14.10
N GLU A 25 18.11 21.41 13.36
CA GLU A 25 18.31 21.77 11.95
C GLU A 25 18.35 20.52 11.07
N GLY A 26 18.13 20.66 9.76
CA GLY A 26 18.09 19.52 8.85
C GLY A 26 16.81 18.68 8.96
N ARG A 27 16.91 17.37 8.66
CA ARG A 27 15.76 16.43 8.58
C ARG A 27 15.57 15.54 9.82
N SER A 28 16.55 15.48 10.71
CA SER A 28 16.57 14.68 11.93
C SER A 28 17.54 15.32 12.92
N LEU A 29 17.63 14.78 14.14
CA LEU A 29 18.52 15.30 15.18
C LEU A 29 20.03 15.13 14.87
N SER A 30 20.40 14.51 13.75
CA SER A 30 21.78 14.08 13.43
C SER A 30 22.83 15.18 13.51
N SER A 31 22.48 16.40 13.10
CA SER A 31 23.40 17.54 13.02
C SER A 31 23.45 18.38 14.29
N GLY A 32 22.95 17.84 15.39
CA GLY A 32 22.83 18.52 16.67
C GLY A 32 21.44 19.15 16.90
N PHE A 33 21.17 19.44 18.16
CA PHE A 33 19.90 20.00 18.64
C PHE A 33 20.10 20.78 19.94
N GLN A 34 19.19 21.71 20.21
CA GLN A 34 19.12 22.49 21.43
C GLN A 34 17.91 22.05 22.25
N LEU A 35 18.12 21.87 23.56
CA LEU A 35 17.08 21.55 24.53
C LEU A 35 16.74 22.78 25.37
N LEU A 36 15.45 22.94 25.66
CA LEU A 36 14.94 23.88 26.65
C LEU A 36 13.91 23.16 27.53
N LEU A 37 14.26 22.96 28.80
CA LEU A 37 13.39 22.38 29.82
C LEU A 37 12.80 23.51 30.68
N THR A 38 11.53 23.39 31.09
CA THR A 38 10.89 24.32 32.03
C THR A 38 9.78 23.64 32.83
N ASP A 39 9.58 24.08 34.08
CA ASP A 39 8.45 23.75 34.96
C ASP A 39 7.34 24.83 34.93
N GLY A 40 7.50 25.87 34.09
CA GLY A 40 6.63 27.04 34.02
C GLY A 40 7.05 28.22 34.92
N GLN A 41 8.05 28.06 35.80
CA GLN A 41 8.63 29.12 36.63
C GLN A 41 10.09 29.38 36.28
N ASP A 42 10.92 28.33 36.32
CA ASP A 42 12.33 28.32 35.96
C ASP A 42 12.54 27.63 34.60
N ALA A 43 13.71 27.81 34.00
CA ALA A 43 14.04 27.21 32.71
C ALA A 43 15.54 26.90 32.58
N TRP A 44 15.86 25.79 31.92
CA TRP A 44 17.24 25.34 31.70
C TRP A 44 17.47 24.99 30.23
N ARG A 45 18.56 25.49 29.66
CA ARG A 45 18.93 25.30 28.24
C ARG A 45 20.20 24.47 28.11
N GLY A 46 20.19 23.49 27.22
CA GLY A 46 21.35 22.68 26.84
C GLY A 46 21.49 22.59 25.32
N GLU A 47 22.65 22.16 24.85
CA GLU A 47 22.96 22.04 23.43
C GLU A 47 23.80 20.78 23.21
N VAL A 48 23.48 20.04 22.16
CA VAL A 48 24.11 18.77 21.80
C VAL A 48 24.56 18.87 20.35
N SER A 49 25.86 18.78 20.11
CA SER A 49 26.44 18.85 18.76
C SER A 49 26.48 17.49 18.07
N GLU A 50 26.68 17.44 16.75
CA GLU A 50 26.78 16.19 16.01
C GLU A 50 27.90 15.27 16.55
N GLU A 51 29.04 15.83 17.00
CA GLU A 51 30.12 15.03 17.58
C GLU A 51 29.76 14.44 18.94
N ALA A 52 28.86 15.04 19.71
CA ALA A 52 28.31 14.43 20.92
C ALA A 52 27.38 13.25 20.58
N ILE A 53 26.50 13.41 19.58
CA ILE A 53 25.59 12.35 19.11
C ILE A 53 26.37 11.15 18.58
N ASN A 54 27.44 11.39 17.79
CA ASN A 54 28.30 10.33 17.26
C ASN A 54 28.99 9.55 18.40
N ARG A 55 29.54 10.25 19.39
CA ARG A 55 30.25 9.60 20.53
C ARG A 55 29.32 8.81 21.44
N GLU A 56 28.12 9.29 21.76
CA GLU A 56 27.18 8.49 22.58
C GLU A 56 26.70 7.25 21.80
N ALA A 57 26.49 7.34 20.48
CA ALA A 57 26.20 6.16 19.65
C ALA A 57 27.35 5.14 19.64
N GLU A 58 28.60 5.62 19.57
CA GLU A 58 29.81 4.79 19.67
C GLU A 58 29.98 4.16 21.07
N GLU A 59 29.72 4.91 22.16
CA GLU A 59 29.77 4.41 23.56
C GLU A 59 28.69 3.35 23.84
N LEU A 60 27.51 3.47 23.22
CA LEU A 60 26.42 2.51 23.31
C LEU A 60 26.55 1.30 22.36
N GLU A 61 27.64 1.21 21.57
CA GLU A 61 27.84 0.23 20.49
C GLU A 61 26.66 0.17 19.48
N MET A 62 25.97 1.30 19.27
CA MET A 62 24.77 1.41 18.44
C MET A 62 25.06 2.02 17.07
N GLN A 63 24.35 1.55 16.04
CA GLN A 63 24.33 2.21 14.72
C GLN A 63 23.77 3.63 14.87
N LYS A 64 24.49 4.63 14.35
CA LYS A 64 24.13 6.07 14.42
C LYS A 64 22.68 6.32 14.00
N GLU A 65 22.24 5.69 12.91
CA GLU A 65 20.89 5.83 12.36
C GLU A 65 19.82 5.33 13.35
N LYS A 66 20.07 4.19 14.00
CA LYS A 66 19.19 3.63 15.03
C LYS A 66 19.19 4.52 16.29
N TYR A 67 20.36 5.00 16.71
CA TYR A 67 20.47 5.91 17.85
C TYR A 67 19.68 7.20 17.62
N ILE A 68 19.78 7.81 16.43
CA ILE A 68 19.02 9.01 16.07
C ILE A 68 17.51 8.75 16.05
N LEU A 69 17.06 7.56 15.62
CA LEU A 69 15.63 7.19 15.67
C LEU A 69 15.13 7.04 17.12
N ASP A 70 15.85 6.28 17.95
CA ASP A 70 15.53 6.10 19.38
C ASP A 70 15.54 7.45 20.13
N LEU A 71 16.48 8.33 19.80
CA LEU A 71 16.59 9.69 20.34
C LEU A 71 15.46 10.62 19.85
N GLN A 72 15.04 10.50 18.59
CA GLN A 72 13.92 11.27 18.05
C GLN A 72 12.61 10.82 18.68
N GLU A 73 12.40 9.52 18.85
CA GLU A 73 11.25 8.95 19.56
C GLU A 73 11.20 9.49 21.02
N ALA A 74 12.29 9.34 21.77
CA ALA A 74 12.41 9.81 23.14
C ALA A 74 12.14 11.32 23.29
N LEU A 75 12.85 12.16 22.54
CA LEU A 75 12.82 13.62 22.76
C LEU A 75 11.65 14.32 22.06
N THR A 76 11.05 13.70 21.03
CA THR A 76 10.12 14.39 20.10
C THR A 76 8.71 13.82 20.09
N GLU A 77 8.55 12.52 20.39
CA GLU A 77 7.33 11.76 20.11
C GLU A 77 6.58 11.35 21.38
N ALA A 78 5.32 11.76 21.49
CA ALA A 78 4.52 11.54 22.69
C ALA A 78 3.87 10.15 22.75
N GLU A 79 3.70 9.48 21.61
CA GLU A 79 2.90 8.25 21.49
C GLU A 79 3.54 7.08 22.27
N ASN A 80 4.87 7.00 22.30
CA ASN A 80 5.63 5.93 22.98
C ASN A 80 6.24 6.36 24.32
N SER A 81 5.59 7.29 25.04
CA SER A 81 6.09 7.83 26.32
C SER A 81 6.25 6.79 27.45
N ALA A 82 5.67 5.59 27.32
CA ALA A 82 5.89 4.48 28.25
C ALA A 82 7.21 3.71 28.01
N LEU A 83 7.86 3.91 26.85
CA LEU A 83 9.16 3.30 26.52
C LEU A 83 10.36 4.13 26.98
N TYR A 84 10.13 5.34 27.52
CA TYR A 84 11.20 6.28 27.87
C TYR A 84 10.97 6.93 29.22
N SER A 85 11.96 6.85 30.11
CA SER A 85 11.95 7.54 31.40
C SER A 85 12.89 8.75 31.35
N PHE A 86 12.57 9.76 32.16
CA PHE A 86 13.37 10.98 32.30
C PHE A 86 13.70 11.19 33.76
N THR A 87 14.97 11.48 34.06
CA THR A 87 15.44 11.81 35.40
C THR A 87 16.30 13.07 35.35
N LEU A 88 16.34 13.80 36.46
CA LEU A 88 16.90 15.15 36.51
C LEU A 88 17.80 15.29 37.74
N THR A 89 19.07 15.63 37.53
CA THR A 89 20.10 15.59 38.58
C THR A 89 21.04 16.81 38.54
N PRO A 90 21.28 17.52 39.65
CA PRO A 90 20.55 17.45 40.92
C PRO A 90 19.07 17.86 40.77
N ASP A 91 18.28 17.57 41.81
CA ASP A 91 16.88 17.96 41.91
C ASP A 91 16.67 19.47 41.59
N PRO A 92 15.77 19.82 40.65
CA PRO A 92 15.51 21.22 40.26
C PRO A 92 14.99 22.07 41.43
N LEU A 93 14.30 21.48 42.41
CA LEU A 93 13.81 22.17 43.61
C LEU A 93 14.96 22.82 44.42
N ASN A 94 16.17 22.29 44.26
CA ASN A 94 17.40 22.79 44.89
C ASN A 94 18.04 23.98 44.15
N ARG A 95 17.34 24.55 43.14
CA ARG A 95 17.69 25.76 42.37
C ARG A 95 19.14 25.81 41.87
N SER A 96 19.64 24.66 41.44
CA SER A 96 21.00 24.55 40.92
C SER A 96 21.14 25.22 39.56
N SER A 97 22.23 25.97 39.37
CA SER A 97 22.51 26.72 38.13
C SER A 97 22.81 25.82 36.92
N THR A 98 23.08 24.54 37.17
CA THR A 98 23.29 23.49 36.17
C THR A 98 22.56 22.23 36.60
N VAL A 99 21.86 21.61 35.65
CA VAL A 99 20.97 20.47 35.86
C VAL A 99 21.14 19.50 34.69
N THR A 100 21.41 18.23 34.97
CA THR A 100 21.60 17.18 33.96
C THR A 100 20.29 16.42 33.76
N LEU A 101 19.75 16.50 32.55
CA LEU A 101 18.64 15.68 32.08
C LEU A 101 19.19 14.37 31.55
N MET A 102 18.83 13.25 32.18
CA MET A 102 19.12 11.90 31.72
C MET A 102 17.83 11.28 31.17
N TYR A 103 17.94 10.59 30.04
CA TYR A 103 16.84 9.85 29.42
C TYR A 103 17.24 8.39 29.24
N GLU A 104 16.37 7.49 29.69
CA GLU A 104 16.57 6.04 29.62
C GLU A 104 15.51 5.41 28.72
N LYS A 105 15.87 4.30 28.06
CA LYS A 105 14.94 3.48 27.28
C LYS A 105 14.56 2.24 28.08
N MET A 106 13.25 2.00 28.21
CA MET A 106 12.68 0.82 28.84
C MET A 106 12.56 -0.30 27.80
N GLN A 107 13.13 -1.48 28.10
CA GLN A 107 12.99 -2.66 27.25
C GLN A 107 12.90 -3.93 28.10
N ARG A 108 11.69 -4.55 28.13
CA ARG A 108 11.41 -5.80 28.86
C ARG A 108 11.85 -5.71 30.33
N ASP A 109 11.28 -4.72 31.03
CA ASP A 109 11.46 -4.46 32.47
C ASP A 109 12.90 -4.09 32.90
N ILE A 110 13.79 -3.84 31.94
CA ILE A 110 15.13 -3.29 32.14
C ILE A 110 15.16 -1.88 31.56
N SER A 111 15.64 -0.89 32.32
CA SER A 111 16.01 0.42 31.77
C SER A 111 17.49 0.44 31.38
N PHE A 112 17.83 1.23 30.36
CA PHE A 112 19.22 1.58 30.07
C PHE A 112 19.33 3.05 29.68
N ARG A 113 20.39 3.73 30.15
CA ARG A 113 20.68 5.12 29.77
C ARG A 113 20.83 5.21 28.25
N LEU A 114 19.95 5.96 27.60
CA LEU A 114 20.06 6.29 26.18
C LEU A 114 20.90 7.56 25.99
N GLY A 115 20.96 8.46 26.98
CA GLY A 115 21.93 9.54 27.01
C GLY A 115 21.69 10.53 28.15
N CYS A 116 22.53 11.55 28.24
CA CYS A 116 22.32 12.67 29.15
C CYS A 116 22.77 14.02 28.55
N VAL A 117 22.14 15.11 28.97
CA VAL A 117 22.46 16.48 28.53
C VAL A 117 22.54 17.43 29.71
N HIS A 118 23.64 18.17 29.78
CA HIS A 118 23.88 19.18 30.81
C HIS A 118 23.18 20.49 30.43
N LEU A 119 22.11 20.83 31.15
CA LEU A 119 21.35 22.07 30.98
C LEU A 119 21.87 23.15 31.94
N LYS A 120 21.85 24.41 31.50
CA LYS A 120 22.23 25.59 32.29
C LYS A 120 20.99 26.45 32.54
N ALA A 121 20.83 26.97 33.76
CA ALA A 121 19.73 27.87 34.09
C ALA A 121 19.74 29.12 33.19
N VAL A 122 18.55 29.51 32.71
CA VAL A 122 18.34 30.65 31.80
C VAL A 122 18.08 31.90 32.63
N SER A 123 18.80 32.99 32.38
CA SER A 123 18.69 34.25 33.14
C SER A 123 17.29 34.89 33.11
N GLU A 124 16.50 34.63 32.06
CA GLU A 124 15.15 35.15 31.86
C GLU A 124 14.18 33.98 31.57
N PRO A 125 13.76 33.21 32.60
CA PRO A 125 12.91 32.03 32.39
C PRO A 125 11.51 32.40 31.90
N VAL A 126 11.01 33.59 32.24
CA VAL A 126 9.72 34.13 31.76
C VAL A 126 9.66 34.19 30.23
N GLU A 127 10.74 34.61 29.57
CA GLU A 127 10.79 34.65 28.10
C GLU A 127 11.00 33.26 27.50
N ALA A 128 11.72 32.36 28.18
CA ALA A 128 11.79 30.96 27.79
C ALA A 128 10.39 30.28 27.77
N VAL A 129 9.62 30.45 28.85
CA VAL A 129 8.22 29.98 28.96
C VAL A 129 7.34 30.64 27.89
N ARG A 130 7.48 31.97 27.68
CA ARG A 130 6.75 32.69 26.63
C ARG A 130 7.01 32.08 25.24
N GLN A 131 8.25 31.76 24.92
CA GLN A 131 8.62 31.16 23.62
C GLN A 131 8.08 29.72 23.45
N VAL A 132 7.94 28.94 24.53
CA VAL A 132 7.25 27.64 24.49
C VAL A 132 5.75 27.84 24.22
N LEU A 133 5.09 28.75 24.96
CA LEU A 133 3.66 29.04 24.80
C LEU A 133 3.31 29.61 23.41
N ILE A 134 4.11 30.55 22.90
CA ILE A 134 3.93 31.11 21.54
C ILE A 134 4.01 30.01 20.49
N HIS A 135 5.02 29.13 20.56
CA HIS A 135 5.16 28.03 19.62
C HIS A 135 3.97 27.06 19.69
N SER A 136 3.55 26.66 20.89
CA SER A 136 2.40 25.77 21.08
C SER A 136 1.09 26.36 20.55
N LEU A 137 0.84 27.66 20.75
CA LEU A 137 -0.32 28.37 20.19
C LEU A 137 -0.26 28.49 18.65
N GLN A 138 0.92 28.77 18.09
CA GLN A 138 1.12 28.81 16.63
C GLN A 138 0.92 27.43 15.99
N ARG A 139 1.45 26.36 16.62
CA ARG A 139 1.22 24.96 16.22
C ARG A 139 -0.27 24.62 16.29
N GLY A 140 -0.95 24.98 17.37
CA GLY A 140 -2.40 24.79 17.55
C GLY A 140 -3.23 25.45 16.44
N ASN A 141 -3.01 26.75 16.20
CA ASN A 141 -3.70 27.50 15.13
C ASN A 141 -3.45 26.88 13.74
N THR A 142 -2.20 26.47 13.46
CA THR A 142 -1.83 25.85 12.18
C THR A 142 -2.51 24.49 12.00
N LEU A 143 -2.58 23.67 13.06
CA LEU A 143 -3.29 22.39 13.06
C LEU A 143 -4.80 22.58 12.91
N GLN A 144 -5.40 23.58 13.57
CA GLN A 144 -6.82 23.92 13.43
C GLN A 144 -7.16 24.36 12.00
N GLN A 145 -6.36 25.24 11.40
CA GLN A 145 -6.55 25.67 10.01
C GLN A 145 -6.42 24.49 9.03
N ARG A 146 -5.43 23.61 9.23
CA ARG A 146 -5.24 22.39 8.43
C ARG A 146 -6.41 21.42 8.59
N ASN A 147 -6.90 21.21 9.81
CA ASN A 147 -8.04 20.35 10.11
C ASN A 147 -9.33 20.88 9.47
N HIS A 148 -9.58 22.19 9.54
CA HIS A 148 -10.70 22.84 8.88
C HIS A 148 -10.67 22.62 7.36
N LYS A 149 -9.54 22.92 6.70
CA LYS A 149 -9.37 22.68 5.25
C LYS A 149 -9.57 21.20 4.87
N LEU A 150 -9.03 20.27 5.66
CA LEU A 150 -9.23 18.83 5.44
C LEU A 150 -10.70 18.43 5.62
N THR A 151 -11.43 19.07 6.52
CA THR A 151 -12.88 18.86 6.72
C THR A 151 -13.68 19.38 5.52
N GLU A 152 -13.40 20.57 5.02
CA GLU A 152 -14.01 21.13 3.80
C GLU A 152 -13.77 20.22 2.58
N GLU A 153 -12.53 19.76 2.40
CA GLU A 153 -12.15 18.85 1.32
C GLU A 153 -12.83 17.48 1.46
N ASN A 154 -12.90 16.92 2.67
CA ASN A 154 -13.62 15.66 2.90
C ASN A 154 -15.14 15.82 2.63
N GLN A 155 -15.74 16.95 3.00
CA GLN A 155 -17.12 17.28 2.65
C GLN A 155 -17.33 17.52 1.14
N ARG A 156 -16.33 18.05 0.43
CA ARG A 156 -16.35 18.16 -1.04
C ARG A 156 -16.34 16.79 -1.70
N LEU A 157 -15.36 15.96 -1.35
CA LEU A 157 -15.18 14.60 -1.87
C LEU A 157 -16.39 13.70 -1.57
N ARG A 158 -17.01 13.81 -0.38
CA ARG A 158 -18.26 13.08 -0.06
C ARG A 158 -19.42 13.47 -0.98
N ARG A 159 -19.60 14.75 -1.29
CA ARG A 159 -20.66 15.23 -2.21
C ARG A 159 -20.38 14.84 -3.66
N GLU A 160 -19.13 14.94 -4.09
CA GLU A 160 -18.68 14.48 -5.41
C GLU A 160 -18.93 12.98 -5.58
N HIS A 161 -18.52 12.16 -4.61
CA HIS A 161 -18.79 10.73 -4.57
C HIS A 161 -20.29 10.42 -4.61
N GLN A 162 -21.11 11.04 -3.75
CA GLN A 162 -22.57 10.85 -3.74
C GLN A 162 -23.21 11.19 -5.10
N SER A 163 -22.78 12.28 -5.75
CA SER A 163 -23.24 12.64 -7.09
C SER A 163 -22.86 11.59 -8.14
N ILE A 164 -21.62 11.09 -8.11
CA ILE A 164 -21.15 10.06 -9.03
C ILE A 164 -21.89 8.74 -8.80
N THR A 165 -22.12 8.32 -7.55
CA THR A 165 -22.91 7.12 -7.23
C THR A 165 -24.35 7.24 -7.72
N ALA A 166 -24.98 8.42 -7.56
CA ALA A 166 -26.34 8.66 -8.04
C ALA A 166 -26.44 8.63 -9.58
N GLN A 167 -25.48 9.23 -10.28
CA GLN A 167 -25.41 9.17 -11.75
C GLN A 167 -25.16 7.74 -12.24
N LEU A 168 -24.21 7.01 -11.64
CA LEU A 168 -23.93 5.62 -11.97
C LEU A 168 -25.15 4.72 -11.78
N LYS A 169 -25.90 4.90 -10.69
CA LYS A 169 -27.16 4.19 -10.46
C LYS A 169 -28.17 4.48 -11.58
N GLY A 170 -28.38 5.76 -11.93
CA GLY A 170 -29.27 6.14 -13.04
C GLY A 170 -28.83 5.59 -14.40
N TYR A 171 -27.53 5.45 -14.64
CA TYR A 171 -27.00 4.79 -15.84
C TYR A 171 -27.23 3.26 -15.83
N SER A 172 -27.21 2.60 -14.66
CA SER A 172 -27.58 1.18 -14.55
C SER A 172 -29.08 0.99 -14.83
N GLU A 173 -29.93 1.74 -14.14
CA GLU A 173 -31.40 1.69 -14.32
C GLU A 173 -31.80 2.00 -15.77
N GLY A 174 -31.16 2.98 -16.41
CA GLY A 174 -31.36 3.29 -17.82
C GLY A 174 -30.85 2.22 -18.79
N LYS A 175 -29.73 1.56 -18.48
CA LYS A 175 -29.20 0.41 -19.24
C LYS A 175 -30.16 -0.77 -19.16
N GLU A 176 -30.58 -1.14 -17.95
CA GLU A 176 -31.49 -2.26 -17.69
C GLU A 176 -32.84 -2.08 -18.38
N ALA A 177 -33.39 -0.85 -18.38
CA ALA A 177 -34.61 -0.51 -19.10
C ALA A 177 -34.44 -0.65 -20.63
N LEU A 178 -33.31 -0.17 -21.19
CA LEU A 178 -33.00 -0.31 -22.62
C LEU A 178 -32.79 -1.77 -23.03
N GLU A 179 -32.10 -2.56 -22.22
CA GLU A 179 -31.93 -4.00 -22.45
C GLU A 179 -33.29 -4.73 -22.44
N ALA A 180 -34.18 -4.40 -21.48
CA ALA A 180 -35.53 -4.94 -21.45
C ALA A 180 -36.37 -4.58 -22.69
N GLU A 181 -36.28 -3.34 -23.19
CA GLU A 181 -36.94 -2.93 -24.45
C GLU A 181 -36.40 -3.72 -25.65
N LEU A 182 -35.07 -3.83 -25.77
CA LEU A 182 -34.41 -4.54 -26.86
C LEU A 182 -34.74 -6.03 -26.85
N TYR A 183 -34.73 -6.69 -25.69
CA TYR A 183 -35.14 -8.09 -25.56
C TYR A 183 -36.63 -8.29 -25.90
N SER A 184 -37.52 -7.41 -25.43
CA SER A 184 -38.95 -7.45 -25.77
C SER A 184 -39.17 -7.34 -27.29
N ARG A 185 -38.52 -6.37 -27.93
CA ARG A 185 -38.58 -6.17 -29.39
C ARG A 185 -37.99 -7.35 -30.17
N PHE A 186 -36.90 -7.94 -29.69
CA PHE A 186 -36.29 -9.14 -30.29
C PHE A 186 -37.22 -10.36 -30.19
N VAL A 187 -37.90 -10.56 -29.06
CA VAL A 187 -38.89 -11.63 -28.89
C VAL A 187 -40.07 -11.48 -29.84
N LEU A 188 -40.56 -10.26 -30.10
CA LEU A 188 -41.60 -10.01 -31.10
C LEU A 188 -41.14 -10.45 -32.51
N VAL A 189 -39.94 -10.05 -32.94
CA VAL A 189 -39.37 -10.45 -34.24
C VAL A 189 -39.17 -11.97 -34.32
N LEU A 190 -38.64 -12.60 -33.27
CA LEU A 190 -38.51 -14.06 -33.22
C LEU A 190 -39.86 -14.78 -33.33
N ASN A 191 -40.90 -14.26 -32.69
CA ASN A 191 -42.24 -14.85 -32.73
C ASN A 191 -42.89 -14.71 -34.11
N GLU A 192 -42.71 -13.58 -34.79
CA GLU A 192 -43.13 -13.39 -36.18
C GLU A 192 -42.39 -14.37 -37.13
N LYS A 193 -41.06 -14.51 -36.99
CA LYS A 193 -40.28 -15.48 -37.77
C LYS A 193 -40.72 -16.93 -37.50
N LYS A 194 -40.93 -17.32 -36.23
CA LYS A 194 -41.48 -18.63 -35.85
C LYS A 194 -42.87 -18.87 -36.43
N ALA A 195 -43.75 -17.88 -36.42
CA ALA A 195 -45.07 -17.97 -37.02
C ALA A 195 -44.99 -18.17 -38.55
N LYS A 196 -44.11 -17.43 -39.23
CA LYS A 196 -43.93 -17.58 -40.69
C LYS A 196 -43.32 -18.93 -41.07
N ILE A 197 -42.37 -19.45 -40.28
CA ILE A 197 -41.82 -20.79 -40.46
C ILE A 197 -42.92 -21.85 -40.34
N ARG A 198 -43.74 -21.82 -39.28
CA ARG A 198 -44.86 -22.76 -39.11
C ARG A 198 -45.86 -22.71 -40.27
N SER A 199 -46.26 -21.50 -40.69
CA SER A 199 -47.14 -21.31 -41.85
C SER A 199 -46.55 -21.87 -43.15
N LEU A 200 -45.24 -21.75 -43.37
CA LEU A 200 -44.57 -22.34 -44.54
C LEU A 200 -44.51 -23.88 -44.44
N GLN A 201 -44.19 -24.42 -43.26
CA GLN A 201 -44.20 -25.87 -43.01
C GLN A 201 -45.59 -26.48 -43.27
N GLU A 202 -46.65 -25.84 -42.76
CA GLU A 202 -48.05 -26.21 -43.00
C GLU A 202 -48.42 -26.19 -44.50
N THR A 203 -47.99 -25.16 -45.25
CA THR A 203 -48.21 -25.16 -46.71
C THR A 203 -47.45 -26.27 -47.44
N VAL A 204 -46.29 -26.69 -46.93
CA VAL A 204 -45.50 -27.80 -47.50
C VAL A 204 -46.14 -29.15 -47.18
N THR A 205 -46.60 -29.39 -45.95
CA THR A 205 -47.32 -30.64 -45.60
C THR A 205 -48.62 -30.77 -46.39
N ASN A 206 -49.41 -29.70 -46.49
CA ASN A 206 -50.66 -29.72 -47.24
C ASN A 206 -50.45 -29.99 -48.74
N LEU A 207 -49.35 -29.50 -49.34
CA LEU A 207 -48.98 -29.83 -50.73
C LEU A 207 -48.47 -31.27 -50.87
N GLN A 208 -47.75 -31.79 -49.87
CA GLN A 208 -47.30 -33.19 -49.82
C GLN A 208 -48.49 -34.15 -49.74
N GLU A 209 -49.48 -33.86 -48.87
CA GLU A 209 -50.69 -34.64 -48.67
C GLU A 209 -51.65 -34.57 -49.88
N ALA A 210 -51.80 -33.39 -50.49
CA ALA A 210 -52.53 -33.28 -51.76
C ALA A 210 -51.92 -34.22 -52.82
N LYS A 211 -50.59 -34.21 -52.93
CA LYS A 211 -49.83 -35.02 -53.91
C LYS A 211 -49.88 -36.53 -53.64
N THR A 212 -49.97 -36.98 -52.38
CA THR A 212 -50.19 -38.41 -52.07
C THR A 212 -51.64 -38.82 -52.27
N SER A 213 -52.61 -37.95 -51.94
CA SER A 213 -54.03 -38.23 -52.13
C SER A 213 -54.43 -38.42 -53.62
N ASP A 214 -53.84 -37.62 -54.52
CA ASP A 214 -54.06 -37.72 -55.97
C ASP A 214 -53.42 -39.01 -56.56
N GLY A 215 -52.33 -39.49 -55.95
CA GLY A 215 -51.72 -40.77 -56.30
C GLY A 215 -52.57 -42.01 -55.93
N GLN A 216 -53.43 -41.91 -54.91
CA GLN A 216 -54.12 -43.08 -54.33
C GLN A 216 -55.46 -43.44 -54.99
N ARG A 217 -55.83 -42.79 -56.10
CA ARG A 217 -56.99 -43.18 -56.94
C ARG A 217 -56.66 -44.14 -58.09
N SER A 218 -55.42 -44.63 -58.19
CA SER A 218 -54.93 -45.29 -59.42
C SER A 218 -54.11 -46.59 -59.21
N ARG A 219 -54.34 -47.37 -58.13
CA ARG A 219 -53.89 -48.78 -58.12
C ARG A 219 -54.58 -49.68 -57.10
N ASP A 220 -55.58 -50.43 -57.56
CA ASP A 220 -56.12 -51.61 -56.87
C ASP A 220 -56.44 -52.72 -57.91
N SER A 221 -55.45 -53.54 -58.26
CA SER A 221 -55.61 -54.90 -58.82
C SER A 221 -54.30 -55.59 -59.21
N ALA A 222 -54.34 -56.93 -59.20
CA ALA A 222 -53.42 -57.88 -59.86
C ALA A 222 -52.00 -58.07 -59.28
N LYS A 223 -51.93 -58.91 -58.24
CA LYS A 223 -50.91 -59.95 -57.92
C LYS A 223 -49.63 -60.04 -58.78
N SER A 224 -48.52 -60.26 -58.08
CA SER A 224 -47.75 -61.52 -58.22
C SER A 224 -47.16 -61.94 -56.87
N ASP A 225 -46.73 -63.19 -56.75
CA ASP A 225 -46.35 -63.88 -55.51
C ASP A 225 -44.94 -64.48 -55.62
N GLN A 226 -44.06 -64.21 -54.65
CA GLN A 226 -42.93 -65.09 -54.32
C GLN A 226 -42.23 -64.75 -52.99
N THR A 227 -41.65 -65.79 -52.39
CA THR A 227 -41.26 -65.94 -50.98
C THR A 227 -39.79 -65.62 -50.64
N ALA A 228 -39.60 -65.10 -49.42
CA ALA A 228 -38.51 -65.41 -48.46
C ALA A 228 -37.03 -65.02 -48.76
N GLY A 229 -36.27 -64.70 -47.69
CA GLY A 229 -34.79 -64.67 -47.71
C GLY A 229 -34.16 -63.63 -46.77
N GLN A 230 -33.68 -64.06 -45.61
CA GLN A 230 -33.03 -63.27 -44.54
C GLN A 230 -31.71 -62.56 -44.92
N GLY A 231 -31.34 -61.51 -44.17
CA GLY A 231 -29.96 -61.37 -43.62
C GLY A 231 -29.17 -60.08 -43.90
N GLY A 232 -28.44 -59.59 -42.88
CA GLY A 232 -27.48 -58.46 -42.93
C GLY A 232 -28.16 -57.08 -42.77
N GLU A 233 -27.98 -56.23 -41.75
CA GLU A 233 -26.87 -55.85 -40.83
C GLU A 233 -26.01 -54.67 -41.31
N VAL A 234 -26.10 -53.55 -40.56
CA VAL A 234 -25.09 -52.47 -40.35
C VAL A 234 -24.78 -51.62 -41.62
N GLU A 235 -24.36 -50.35 -41.61
CA GLU A 235 -23.87 -49.36 -40.61
C GLU A 235 -24.94 -48.26 -40.40
N GLU A 236 -25.17 -47.63 -39.24
CA GLU A 236 -24.26 -46.84 -38.38
C GLU A 236 -23.63 -45.61 -39.06
N ASP A 237 -24.00 -44.41 -38.60
CA ASP A 237 -23.27 -43.15 -38.78
C ASP A 237 -23.59 -42.22 -37.59
N GLU A 238 -22.61 -41.46 -37.11
CA GLU A 238 -22.45 -41.21 -35.67
C GLU A 238 -22.77 -39.77 -35.23
N TYR A 239 -23.79 -39.59 -34.38
CA TYR A 239 -24.02 -38.30 -33.69
C TYR A 239 -23.13 -38.16 -32.45
N GLY A 240 -21.82 -37.99 -32.70
CA GLY A 240 -20.80 -37.78 -31.67
C GLY A 240 -20.93 -36.43 -30.97
N GLY A 241 -21.78 -36.36 -29.95
CA GLY A 241 -21.87 -35.19 -29.06
C GLY A 241 -20.93 -35.31 -27.86
N SER A 242 -19.85 -34.53 -27.83
CA SER A 242 -19.08 -34.29 -26.61
C SER A 242 -18.70 -32.83 -26.46
N THR A 243 -18.93 -32.29 -25.26
CA THR A 243 -18.07 -31.23 -24.71
C THR A 243 -16.78 -31.89 -24.26
N ASP A 244 -15.65 -31.23 -24.40
CA ASP A 244 -14.42 -31.64 -23.73
C ASP A 244 -13.58 -30.40 -23.40
N GLU A 245 -12.83 -30.45 -22.29
CA GLU A 245 -11.94 -29.36 -21.84
C GLU A 245 -10.51 -29.89 -21.70
N GLU A 246 -9.59 -29.28 -22.45
CA GLU A 246 -8.17 -29.66 -22.53
C GLU A 246 -7.29 -28.45 -22.10
N PRO A 247 -6.10 -28.70 -21.49
CA PRO A 247 -5.88 -28.17 -20.15
C PRO A 247 -4.76 -27.12 -20.04
N GLU A 248 -4.59 -26.58 -18.82
CA GLU A 248 -3.33 -25.94 -18.43
C GLU A 248 -2.21 -26.99 -18.35
N ASP A 249 -1.04 -26.67 -18.90
CA ASP A 249 0.21 -27.40 -18.60
C ASP A 249 1.34 -26.39 -18.33
N VAL A 250 2.12 -26.65 -17.27
CA VAL A 250 2.99 -25.65 -16.62
C VAL A 250 4.25 -26.34 -16.13
N GLN A 251 5.44 -25.91 -16.61
CA GLN A 251 6.78 -25.98 -15.97
C GLN A 251 7.80 -25.18 -16.85
N PRO A 252 8.98 -24.74 -16.34
CA PRO A 252 9.35 -23.31 -16.45
C PRO A 252 10.80 -22.97 -16.92
N THR A 253 11.16 -21.68 -16.76
CA THR A 253 12.52 -21.04 -16.79
C THR A 253 13.22 -20.80 -18.14
N PRO A 254 14.16 -19.82 -18.26
CA PRO A 254 14.47 -18.64 -17.41
C PRO A 254 14.51 -17.27 -18.15
N VAL A 255 14.80 -16.20 -17.40
CA VAL A 255 14.93 -14.77 -17.85
C VAL A 255 16.27 -14.49 -18.58
N PRO A 256 16.41 -13.37 -19.35
CA PRO A 256 16.99 -12.14 -18.74
C PRO A 256 16.49 -10.75 -19.25
N ASP A 257 16.29 -9.84 -18.30
CA ASP A 257 16.65 -8.39 -18.23
C ASP A 257 16.48 -7.38 -19.41
N LEU A 258 15.49 -6.47 -19.23
CA LEU A 258 15.62 -4.97 -19.18
C LEU A 258 16.16 -4.17 -20.41
N PRO A 259 16.10 -2.81 -20.47
CA PRO A 259 15.51 -1.80 -19.54
C PRO A 259 14.57 -0.74 -20.17
N SER A 260 14.04 0.19 -19.34
CA SER A 260 13.69 1.61 -19.66
C SER A 260 12.50 1.92 -20.62
N ARG A 261 11.80 3.07 -20.59
CA ARG A 261 11.44 4.09 -19.56
C ARG A 261 10.22 4.89 -20.11
N GLU A 262 9.47 5.58 -19.24
CA GLU A 262 8.49 6.67 -19.54
C GLU A 262 7.14 6.35 -20.22
N SER A 263 6.06 6.47 -19.44
CA SER A 263 4.83 7.24 -19.78
C SER A 263 4.04 7.44 -18.47
N SER A 264 3.58 8.64 -18.07
CA SER A 264 2.85 9.69 -18.79
C SER A 264 1.40 9.31 -19.07
N THR A 265 0.57 9.35 -18.03
CA THR A 265 -0.88 9.20 -18.09
C THR A 265 -1.57 10.46 -18.67
N PRO A 266 -2.61 10.26 -19.49
CA PRO A 266 -3.72 11.20 -19.58
C PRO A 266 -5.09 10.51 -19.37
N SER A 267 -6.03 11.18 -18.71
CA SER A 267 -7.39 10.67 -18.48
C SER A 267 -8.23 10.67 -19.78
N PRO A 268 -8.97 9.59 -20.10
CA PRO A 268 -9.66 9.45 -21.38
C PRO A 268 -11.14 9.90 -21.34
N LEU A 269 -11.41 11.21 -21.44
CA LEU A 269 -12.76 11.74 -21.70
C LEU A 269 -12.74 12.83 -22.78
N GLY A 270 -12.50 12.40 -24.02
CA GLY A 270 -12.61 13.23 -25.23
C GLY A 270 -13.59 12.61 -26.23
N LEU A 271 -14.89 12.74 -25.98
CA LEU A 271 -15.92 12.30 -26.94
C LEU A 271 -15.77 13.03 -28.27
N ARG A 272 -15.33 12.30 -29.30
CA ARG A 272 -15.40 12.74 -30.70
C ARG A 272 -15.94 11.62 -31.59
N ASP A 273 -17.10 11.94 -32.15
CA ASP A 273 -17.76 11.48 -33.36
C ASP A 273 -17.41 10.15 -34.04
N ILE A 274 -18.47 9.52 -34.54
CA ILE A 274 -18.44 8.18 -35.13
C ILE A 274 -18.10 8.28 -36.62
N THR A 275 -16.95 7.78 -37.04
CA THR A 275 -16.68 7.49 -38.46
C THR A 275 -16.74 5.98 -38.71
N ASP A 276 -17.74 5.56 -39.48
CA ASP A 276 -17.83 4.21 -40.04
C ASP A 276 -16.63 3.93 -40.96
N VAL A 277 -15.98 2.77 -40.77
CA VAL A 277 -14.81 2.34 -41.56
C VAL A 277 -14.95 0.86 -41.92
N ALA A 278 -15.40 0.60 -43.13
CA ALA A 278 -15.47 -0.74 -43.71
C ALA A 278 -14.07 -1.40 -43.83
N PRO A 279 -13.97 -2.74 -43.69
CA PRO A 279 -12.68 -3.42 -43.52
C PRO A 279 -11.84 -3.51 -44.81
N CYS A 280 -10.81 -2.68 -44.91
CA CYS A 280 -9.87 -2.70 -46.04
C CYS A 280 -8.69 -3.70 -45.87
N ARG A 281 -8.32 -4.37 -46.96
CA ARG A 281 -7.29 -5.42 -47.00
C ARG A 281 -5.88 -4.90 -46.74
N LYS A 282 -5.11 -5.62 -45.92
CA LYS A 282 -3.67 -5.37 -45.67
C LYS A 282 -2.84 -5.46 -46.96
N ARG A 283 -1.96 -4.48 -47.22
CA ARG A 283 -0.78 -4.60 -48.10
C ARG A 283 0.49 -4.64 -47.26
N ARG A 284 1.38 -5.61 -47.49
CA ARG A 284 2.73 -5.58 -46.91
C ARG A 284 3.59 -4.56 -47.66
N PHE A 285 4.34 -3.76 -46.94
CA PHE A 285 5.55 -3.11 -47.45
C PHE A 285 6.77 -3.86 -46.90
N ARG A 286 7.79 -4.07 -47.74
CA ARG A 286 9.13 -4.48 -47.32
C ARG A 286 9.98 -3.21 -47.29
N HIS A 287 10.76 -3.00 -46.25
CA HIS A 287 11.84 -2.02 -46.29
C HIS A 287 13.17 -2.70 -46.63
N LEU A 288 14.01 -1.95 -47.33
CA LEU A 288 15.33 -2.35 -47.81
C LEU A 288 16.40 -1.65 -46.97
N GLU A 289 17.53 -2.33 -46.82
CA GLU A 289 18.66 -2.00 -45.95
C GLU A 289 19.56 -0.87 -46.50
N VAL A 290 20.05 0.03 -45.64
CA VAL A 290 21.14 0.99 -45.95
C VAL A 290 22.04 1.22 -44.72
N LEU A 291 23.17 0.51 -44.71
CA LEU A 291 24.53 0.79 -44.21
C LEU A 291 24.84 1.96 -43.23
N GLU A 292 25.75 1.67 -42.30
CA GLU A 292 26.53 2.63 -41.48
C GLU A 292 27.58 3.44 -42.30
N PRO A 293 28.29 4.39 -41.66
CA PRO A 293 29.72 4.11 -41.38
C PRO A 293 30.24 4.51 -39.98
N ALA A 294 31.34 3.88 -39.55
CA ALA A 294 31.94 3.99 -38.22
C ALA A 294 33.20 4.89 -38.11
N VAL A 295 33.65 5.22 -36.88
CA VAL A 295 35.02 5.66 -36.43
C VAL A 295 34.93 6.21 -34.97
N LYS A 296 35.89 6.11 -34.01
CA LYS A 296 37.04 5.24 -33.72
C LYS A 296 37.62 5.63 -32.32
N LYS A 297 38.08 4.65 -31.49
CA LYS A 297 38.97 4.65 -30.26
C LYS A 297 39.42 6.00 -29.62
N SER A 298 39.63 6.14 -28.29
CA SER A 298 40.47 5.29 -27.40
C SER A 298 40.38 5.59 -25.87
N ASN A 299 40.85 4.65 -25.03
CA ASN A 299 41.27 4.80 -23.61
C ASN A 299 42.79 4.41 -23.51
N PRO A 300 43.60 4.74 -22.47
CA PRO A 300 43.61 3.97 -21.19
C PRO A 300 44.09 4.68 -19.88
N GLU A 301 43.81 4.02 -18.73
CA GLU A 301 44.57 3.73 -17.47
C GLU A 301 45.84 4.54 -17.06
N THR A 302 46.24 4.68 -15.77
CA THR A 302 46.42 3.70 -14.65
C THR A 302 46.12 4.37 -13.26
N ALA A 303 46.51 3.99 -12.01
CA ALA A 303 47.51 3.07 -11.41
C ALA A 303 47.15 2.62 -9.95
N GLU A 304 48.13 2.17 -9.14
CA GLU A 304 47.96 1.49 -7.83
C GLU A 304 48.45 2.27 -6.57
N SER A 305 48.08 1.79 -5.36
CA SER A 305 49.05 1.57 -4.24
C SER A 305 48.54 0.54 -3.20
N LYS A 306 49.42 0.06 -2.30
CA LYS A 306 49.22 -1.10 -1.37
C LYS A 306 49.74 -0.80 0.07
N ARG A 307 49.17 -1.45 1.11
CA ARG A 307 49.92 -2.18 2.19
C ARG A 307 49.03 -2.97 3.17
N MET A 308 49.63 -3.64 4.17
CA MET A 308 49.09 -4.85 4.85
C MET A 308 49.24 -4.86 6.39
N GLY A 309 48.44 -5.72 7.05
CA GLY A 309 48.75 -6.37 8.35
C GLY A 309 48.34 -5.62 9.62
N SER A 310 48.24 -6.26 10.81
CA SER A 310 48.24 -7.71 11.16
C SER A 310 47.83 -7.88 12.64
N ASN A 311 47.45 -9.10 13.06
CA ASN A 311 47.37 -9.61 14.45
C ASN A 311 46.24 -9.05 15.36
N GLN A 312 45.88 -9.64 16.51
CA GLN A 312 45.67 -11.04 16.97
C GLN A 312 45.11 -11.00 18.43
N LEU A 313 44.53 -12.11 18.96
CA LEU A 313 44.07 -12.29 20.38
C LEU A 313 42.86 -11.40 20.81
N GLN A 314 42.02 -11.74 21.81
CA GLN A 314 41.62 -13.04 22.40
C GLN A 314 40.28 -12.89 23.15
N THR A 315 39.52 -13.97 23.33
CA THR A 315 38.42 -14.07 24.31
C THR A 315 38.91 -14.66 25.63
N PRO A 316 38.24 -14.35 26.76
CA PRO A 316 37.41 -15.37 27.42
C PRO A 316 36.01 -14.82 27.78
N GLN A 317 34.92 -15.53 27.46
CA GLN A 317 34.29 -16.55 28.32
C GLN A 317 33.88 -16.08 29.73
N ARG A 318 32.68 -15.47 29.78
CA ARG A 318 31.54 -15.83 30.64
C ARG A 318 31.78 -17.02 31.61
N SER A 319 31.50 -16.79 32.89
CA SER A 319 30.99 -17.81 33.82
C SER A 319 29.61 -17.39 34.33
N THR A 320 28.76 -18.37 34.65
CA THR A 320 27.41 -18.20 35.22
C THR A 320 27.33 -18.95 36.53
N ASP A 321 26.56 -18.43 37.49
CA ASP A 321 25.81 -19.13 38.56
C ASP A 321 25.63 -18.19 39.78
N ALA A 322 24.61 -18.30 40.64
CA ALA A 322 23.28 -18.92 40.54
C ALA A 322 22.42 -18.49 41.76
N ALA A 323 21.13 -18.87 41.76
CA ALA A 323 20.22 -18.95 42.91
C ALA A 323 19.72 -17.63 43.57
N ALA A 324 18.54 -17.58 44.22
CA ALA A 324 17.31 -18.41 44.08
C ALA A 324 16.12 -17.82 44.87
N ALA A 325 14.89 -18.04 44.39
CA ALA A 325 13.60 -18.00 45.12
C ALA A 325 13.18 -16.64 45.75
N THR A 326 11.92 -16.34 46.12
CA THR A 326 10.57 -16.93 45.88
C THR A 326 9.74 -15.89 45.07
N SER A 327 8.41 -15.90 44.85
CA SER A 327 7.21 -16.71 45.18
C SER A 327 6.23 -16.58 43.97
N ALA A 328 5.19 -17.37 43.71
CA ALA A 328 4.29 -18.29 44.44
C ALA A 328 3.00 -17.64 45.01
N ALA A 329 1.85 -17.99 44.38
CA ALA A 329 0.47 -17.53 44.63
C ALA A 329 0.18 -16.07 44.21
N GLU A 330 -1.06 -15.66 43.87
CA GLU A 330 -2.37 -16.35 43.93
C GLU A 330 -3.10 -16.43 42.57
N ASP A 331 -4.11 -17.31 42.51
CA ASP A 331 -5.02 -17.55 41.39
C ASP A 331 -6.39 -16.92 41.72
N LEU A 332 -7.00 -16.19 40.77
CA LEU A 332 -8.22 -15.42 41.01
C LEU A 332 -9.19 -15.47 39.80
N PHE A 333 -10.17 -16.35 39.97
CA PHE A 333 -11.47 -16.45 39.30
C PHE A 333 -12.10 -15.08 39.00
N GLU A 334 -12.57 -14.83 37.77
CA GLU A 334 -13.96 -15.03 37.27
C GLU A 334 -15.00 -14.04 37.85
N ASP A 335 -16.09 -13.85 37.11
CA ASP A 335 -17.26 -12.97 37.37
C ASP A 335 -17.03 -11.45 37.49
N LEU A 336 -17.25 -10.73 36.38
CA LEU A 336 -18.25 -9.63 36.27
C LEU A 336 -18.56 -9.22 34.81
#